data_AF-A0A7G7LBM0-F1
#
_entry.id   AF-A0A7G7LBM0-F1
#
_cell.length_a   1.000
_cell.length_b   1.000
_cell.length_c   1.000
_cell.angle_alpha   90.00
_cell.angle_beta   90.00
_cell.angle_gamma   90.00
#
_symmetry.space_group_name_H-M   'P 1'
#
loop_
_entity.id
_entity.type
_entity.pdbx_description
1 polymer ?
#
loop_
_entity_poly.entity_id
_entity_poly.type
_entity_poly.pdbx_seq_one_letter_code
_entity_poly.pdbx_strand_id
1 'polypeptide(L)'
;MSAADLYAIAGWDVAALRGSAGTLGDVAERVGPWAVRVDGLAVALSAADCWSGPAGTVAAAALTELTRAAGGVHVALVAAGEQLLVVAGEADTARTAAETALAVAATGPVELAADGTLVGPPPAATAVPELDQVGVVEDRQRAADLAVRWARDALAAAGATHLAAVAVGTALAEVGVLAAVAPADLAGLVGAVDSHPVAAPRVPPPGDPTAAGAWWTGLTLVEQQAVVAADPEAIGGLDGVPAAARDEANRALLARALADPQADGSGTAVAVQDQLTRLAADGRTAQLVLFDPGEDLVALGVGDLDTAGAVGVLVPGMMTAPVGDLGAMTTDAVHVQDLAEAAAPGLAVATLVWMGYQTPGVGSFFLPVNARAAGPVLDRTLDGLAVARSGPAAAGGAPLPRTTLVAHSYGTVVAGEAARAEGELAADAVVVLGSPGMRVADASGLEADEVYGAWNIEDPVSWSGYYGPGPSTPFFGAVPLPTDPDQGHTSYYDPERPTLQAIAEVVAGTREPS
;
A
#
# COMPACT_ATOMS: atom_id res chain seq x y z
N MET A 1 27.08 25.75 20.23
CA MET A 1 28.27 24.88 20.12
C MET A 1 29.30 25.38 21.10
N SER A 2 29.79 24.50 21.99
CA SER A 2 30.96 24.78 22.82
C SER A 2 32.15 25.10 21.91
N ALA A 3 32.99 26.07 22.28
CA ALA A 3 34.29 26.23 21.64
C ALA A 3 35.06 24.90 21.73
N ALA A 4 35.83 24.56 20.70
CA ALA A 4 36.64 23.35 20.69
C ALA A 4 37.66 23.41 21.83
N ASP A 5 37.70 22.38 22.66
CA ASP A 5 38.57 22.27 23.83
C ASP A 5 39.80 21.43 23.45
N LEU A 6 40.99 22.04 23.58
CA LEU A 6 42.28 21.41 23.31
C LEU A 6 42.46 20.06 24.02
N TYR A 7 41.99 19.96 25.27
CA TYR A 7 42.10 18.73 26.07
C TYR A 7 41.14 17.65 25.56
N ALA A 8 39.95 18.04 25.10
CA ALA A 8 39.00 17.13 24.49
C ALA A 8 39.51 16.60 23.14
N ILE A 9 40.16 17.45 22.33
CA ILE A 9 40.77 17.07 21.04
C ILE A 9 41.86 16.02 21.23
N ALA A 10 42.72 16.18 22.23
CA ALA A 10 43.75 15.20 22.55
C ALA A 10 43.18 13.81 22.92
N GLY A 11 41.93 13.76 23.39
CA GLY A 11 41.22 12.53 23.74
C GLY A 11 40.41 11.88 22.62
N TRP A 12 40.45 12.40 21.38
CA TRP A 12 39.65 11.86 20.28
C TRP A 12 40.03 10.42 19.90
N ASP A 13 39.02 9.57 19.72
CA ASP A 13 39.19 8.19 19.24
C ASP A 13 39.20 8.12 17.71
N VAL A 14 40.36 8.41 17.12
CA VAL A 14 40.57 8.37 15.67
C VAL A 14 40.50 6.94 15.12
N ALA A 15 40.80 5.93 15.94
CA ALA A 15 40.73 4.53 15.52
C ALA A 15 39.27 4.11 15.29
N ALA A 16 38.36 4.50 16.17
CA ALA A 16 36.92 4.30 15.98
C ALA A 16 36.40 4.99 14.71
N LEU A 17 36.82 6.23 14.44
CA LEU A 17 36.43 6.95 13.21
C LEU A 17 36.87 6.22 11.93
N ARG A 18 38.11 5.72 11.89
CA ARG A 18 38.60 4.89 10.77
C ARG A 18 37.84 3.59 10.63
N GLY A 19 37.50 2.94 11.75
CA GLY A 19 36.67 1.72 11.77
C GLY A 19 35.27 1.95 11.19
N SER A 20 34.65 3.09 11.50
CA SER A 20 33.36 3.49 10.94
C SER A 20 33.43 3.72 9.43
N ALA A 21 34.50 4.37 8.94
CA ALA A 21 34.72 4.53 7.50
C ALA A 21 34.88 3.19 6.77
N GLY A 22 35.61 2.25 7.34
CA GLY A 22 35.72 0.89 6.80
C GLY A 22 34.37 0.16 6.75
N THR A 23 33.61 0.22 7.85
CA THR A 23 32.27 -0.41 7.92
C THR A 23 31.31 0.17 6.88
N LEU A 24 31.33 1.48 6.68
CA LEU A 24 30.50 2.16 5.69
C LEU A 24 30.90 1.75 4.26
N GLY A 25 32.22 1.63 4.01
CA GLY A 25 32.76 1.08 2.77
C GLY A 25 32.27 -0.34 2.49
N ASP A 26 32.33 -1.23 3.48
CA ASP A 26 31.86 -2.63 3.36
C ASP A 26 30.35 -2.71 3.04
N VAL A 27 29.55 -1.77 3.54
CA VAL A 27 28.12 -1.68 3.18
C VAL A 27 27.97 -1.20 1.74
N ALA A 28 28.66 -0.13 1.35
CA ALA A 28 28.61 0.39 -0.01
C ALA A 28 29.03 -0.68 -1.04
N GLU A 29 30.09 -1.43 -0.78
CA GLU A 29 30.59 -2.52 -1.64
C GLU A 29 29.58 -3.67 -1.81
N ARG A 30 28.65 -3.87 -0.86
CA ARG A 30 27.62 -4.91 -0.95
C ARG A 30 26.36 -4.45 -1.68
N VAL A 31 25.98 -3.18 -1.52
CA VAL A 31 24.75 -2.62 -2.12
C VAL A 31 24.84 -2.60 -3.64
N GLY A 32 25.98 -2.17 -4.21
CA GLY A 32 26.16 -2.10 -5.67
C GLY A 32 25.95 -3.44 -6.39
N PRO A 33 26.68 -4.51 -6.04
CA PRO A 33 26.50 -5.83 -6.64
C PRO A 33 25.11 -6.43 -6.39
N TRP A 34 24.46 -6.11 -5.27
CA TRP A 34 23.08 -6.53 -5.04
C TRP A 34 22.11 -5.82 -6.00
N ALA A 35 22.22 -4.50 -6.15
CA ALA A 35 21.40 -3.73 -7.09
C ALA A 35 21.56 -4.26 -8.53
N VAL A 36 22.79 -4.59 -8.95
CA VAL A 36 23.03 -5.20 -10.28
C VAL A 36 22.32 -6.54 -10.45
N ARG A 37 22.26 -7.39 -9.41
CA ARG A 37 21.54 -8.67 -9.48
C ARG A 37 20.03 -8.47 -9.58
N VAL A 38 19.49 -7.50 -8.84
CA VAL A 38 18.06 -7.15 -8.91
C VAL A 38 17.71 -6.54 -10.26
N ASP A 39 18.59 -5.72 -10.83
CA ASP A 39 18.42 -5.15 -12.17
C ASP A 39 18.40 -6.23 -13.25
N GLY A 40 19.30 -7.22 -13.14
CA GLY A 40 19.27 -8.41 -14.01
C GLY A 40 17.94 -9.17 -13.93
N LEU A 41 17.32 -9.26 -12.75
CA LEU A 41 15.99 -9.86 -12.59
C LEU A 41 14.90 -8.97 -13.19
N ALA A 42 14.97 -7.64 -13.02
CA ALA A 42 14.05 -6.70 -13.63
C ALA A 42 14.08 -6.79 -15.17
N VAL A 43 15.27 -6.92 -15.77
CA VAL A 43 15.45 -7.12 -17.21
C VAL A 43 14.85 -8.46 -17.66
N ALA A 44 15.12 -9.55 -16.95
CA ALA A 44 14.57 -10.87 -17.27
C ALA A 44 13.03 -10.90 -17.19
N LEU A 45 12.45 -10.22 -16.19
CA LEU A 45 11.01 -10.05 -16.07
C LEU A 45 10.44 -9.17 -17.20
N SER A 46 11.12 -8.08 -17.55
CA SER A 46 10.71 -7.19 -18.65
C SER A 46 10.74 -7.89 -20.01
N ALA A 47 11.67 -8.82 -20.21
CA ALA A 47 11.77 -9.67 -21.40
C ALA A 47 10.79 -10.86 -21.38
N ALA A 48 10.03 -11.04 -20.29
CA ALA A 48 9.18 -12.20 -20.04
C ALA A 48 9.91 -13.56 -20.07
N ASP A 49 11.21 -13.57 -19.76
CA ASP A 49 12.05 -14.78 -19.79
C ASP A 49 11.71 -15.75 -18.65
N CYS A 50 11.25 -15.24 -17.51
CA CYS A 50 10.97 -16.02 -16.31
C CYS A 50 9.54 -15.88 -15.77
N TRP A 51 8.85 -14.78 -16.07
CA TRP A 51 7.46 -14.55 -15.70
C TRP A 51 6.82 -13.59 -16.71
N SER A 52 5.83 -14.09 -17.45
CA SER A 52 5.10 -13.33 -18.46
C SER A 52 3.76 -12.79 -17.93
N GLY A 53 3.28 -11.72 -18.55
CA GLY A 53 1.96 -11.14 -18.29
C GLY A 53 2.01 -9.84 -17.46
N PRO A 54 0.84 -9.24 -17.17
CA PRO A 54 0.76 -7.95 -16.49
C PRO A 54 1.42 -7.94 -15.11
N ALA A 55 1.23 -8.98 -14.31
CA ALA A 55 1.88 -9.11 -13.00
C ALA A 55 3.42 -9.13 -13.10
N GLY A 56 3.97 -9.83 -14.10
CA GLY A 56 5.41 -9.83 -14.38
C GLY A 56 5.93 -8.45 -14.80
N THR A 57 5.13 -7.69 -15.55
CA THR A 57 5.46 -6.32 -15.97
C THR A 57 5.47 -5.35 -14.78
N VAL A 58 4.47 -5.45 -13.89
CA VAL A 58 4.41 -4.66 -12.65
C VAL A 58 5.59 -5.00 -11.74
N ALA A 59 5.91 -6.30 -11.58
CA ALA A 59 7.07 -6.74 -10.82
C ALA A 59 8.38 -6.19 -11.41
N ALA A 60 8.53 -6.20 -12.75
CA ALA A 60 9.70 -5.63 -13.41
C ALA A 60 9.85 -4.12 -13.14
N ALA A 61 8.75 -3.36 -13.22
CA ALA A 61 8.74 -1.94 -12.91
C ALA A 61 9.11 -1.68 -11.44
N ALA A 62 8.53 -2.44 -10.50
CA ALA A 62 8.84 -2.32 -9.07
C ALA A 62 10.31 -2.63 -8.77
N LEU A 63 10.89 -3.66 -9.39
CA LEU A 63 12.32 -3.96 -9.24
C LEU A 63 13.21 -2.88 -9.88
N THR A 64 12.79 -2.26 -10.97
CA THR A 64 13.51 -1.13 -11.60
C THR A 64 13.51 0.11 -10.71
N GLU A 65 12.39 0.40 -10.04
CA GLU A 65 12.32 1.47 -9.04
C GLU A 65 13.25 1.16 -7.85
N LEU A 66 13.23 -0.08 -7.36
CA LEU A 66 14.08 -0.53 -6.26
C LEU A 66 15.57 -0.41 -6.61
N THR A 67 15.98 -0.78 -7.82
CA THR A 67 17.39 -0.69 -8.24
C THR A 67 17.84 0.76 -8.40
N ARG A 68 16.95 1.66 -8.85
CA ARG A 68 17.25 3.09 -8.90
C ARG A 68 17.42 3.68 -7.50
N ALA A 69 16.53 3.35 -6.57
CA ALA A 69 16.64 3.78 -5.17
C ALA A 69 17.93 3.24 -4.53
N ALA A 70 18.23 1.95 -4.74
CA ALA A 70 19.47 1.32 -4.27
C ALA A 70 20.73 1.97 -4.86
N GLY A 71 20.68 2.38 -6.13
CA GLY A 71 21.75 3.13 -6.79
C GLY A 71 22.00 4.49 -6.14
N GLY A 72 20.92 5.24 -5.82
CA GLY A 72 21.02 6.49 -5.07
C GLY A 72 21.66 6.29 -3.69
N VAL A 73 21.22 5.28 -2.94
CA VAL A 73 21.81 4.91 -1.63
C VAL A 73 23.28 4.55 -1.76
N HIS A 74 23.67 3.75 -2.77
CA HIS A 74 25.06 3.38 -3.00
C HIS A 74 25.95 4.60 -3.24
N VAL A 75 25.52 5.52 -4.11
CA VAL A 75 26.26 6.77 -4.40
C VAL A 75 26.43 7.62 -3.15
N ALA A 76 25.35 7.80 -2.39
CA ALA A 76 25.38 8.56 -1.13
C ALA A 76 26.34 7.94 -0.10
N LEU A 77 26.33 6.60 0.04
CA LEU A 77 27.24 5.89 0.95
C LEU A 77 28.70 6.02 0.51
N VAL A 78 29.00 5.92 -0.78
CA VAL A 78 30.37 6.11 -1.30
C VAL A 78 30.86 7.53 -1.00
N ALA A 79 30.05 8.55 -1.33
CA ALA A 79 30.38 9.94 -1.07
C ALA A 79 30.57 10.22 0.44
N ALA A 80 29.70 9.68 1.29
CA ALA A 80 29.82 9.79 2.73
C ALA A 80 31.08 9.10 3.27
N GLY A 81 31.46 7.95 2.71
CA GLY A 81 32.68 7.22 3.08
C GLY A 81 33.95 8.00 2.76
N GLU A 82 34.01 8.62 1.57
CA GLU A 82 35.11 9.49 1.18
C GLU A 82 35.26 10.68 2.14
N GLN A 83 34.15 11.34 2.49
CA GLN A 83 34.18 12.44 3.46
C GLN A 83 34.55 11.97 4.87
N LEU A 84 34.14 10.78 5.28
CA LEU A 84 34.46 10.23 6.60
C LEU A 84 35.96 9.88 6.73
N LEU A 85 36.62 9.50 5.63
CA LEU A 85 38.08 9.37 5.59
C LEU A 85 38.78 10.72 5.76
N VAL A 86 38.23 11.80 5.18
CA VAL A 86 38.73 13.17 5.40
C VAL A 86 38.55 13.56 6.87
N VAL A 87 37.39 13.30 7.48
CA VAL A 87 37.15 13.51 8.92
C VAL A 87 38.20 12.79 9.75
N ALA A 88 38.49 11.52 9.46
CA ALA A 88 39.49 10.75 10.20
C ALA A 88 40.92 11.31 10.05
N GLY A 89 41.28 11.83 8.86
CA GLY A 89 42.58 12.46 8.62
C GLY A 89 42.76 13.79 9.34
N GLU A 90 41.75 14.65 9.29
CA GLU A 90 41.76 15.94 10.01
C GLU A 90 41.70 15.73 11.52
N ALA A 91 40.94 14.74 12.00
CA ALA A 91 40.89 14.39 13.42
C ALA A 91 42.23 13.87 13.95
N ASP A 92 42.96 13.07 13.16
CA ASP A 92 44.31 12.63 13.53
C ASP A 92 45.28 13.80 13.60
N THR A 93 45.23 14.70 12.61
CA THR A 93 46.04 15.92 12.58
C THR A 93 45.77 16.79 13.81
N ALA A 94 44.49 17.01 14.14
CA ALA A 94 44.06 17.78 15.29
C ALA A 94 44.55 17.15 16.61
N ARG A 95 44.35 15.84 16.76
CA ARG A 95 44.77 15.09 17.96
C ARG A 95 46.29 15.12 18.14
N THR A 96 47.06 14.80 17.10
CA THR A 96 48.53 14.83 17.17
C THR A 96 49.07 16.22 17.48
N ALA A 97 48.48 17.27 16.88
CA ALA A 97 48.85 18.65 17.19
C ALA A 97 48.50 19.02 18.65
N ALA A 98 47.35 18.58 19.17
CA ALA A 98 46.94 18.81 20.56
C ALA A 98 47.85 18.07 21.55
N GLU A 99 48.13 16.78 21.32
CA GLU A 99 49.07 15.98 22.13
C GLU A 99 50.46 16.62 22.13
N THR A 100 50.93 17.10 20.97
CA THR A 100 52.22 17.79 20.84
C THR A 100 52.22 19.12 21.58
N ALA A 101 51.15 19.92 21.48
CA ALA A 101 51.01 21.18 22.21
C ALA A 101 51.11 20.95 23.73
N LEU A 102 50.40 19.96 24.24
CA LEU A 102 50.38 19.59 25.66
C LEU A 102 51.74 19.03 26.12
N ALA A 103 52.41 18.23 25.30
CA ALA A 103 53.74 17.70 25.61
C ALA A 103 54.83 18.78 25.61
N VAL A 104 54.81 19.70 24.63
CA VAL A 104 55.72 20.85 24.58
C VAL A 104 55.45 21.80 25.76
N ALA A 105 54.19 22.00 26.12
CA ALA A 105 53.81 22.80 27.28
C ALA A 105 54.36 22.19 28.59
N ALA A 106 54.18 20.88 28.78
CA ALA A 106 54.65 20.16 29.96
C ALA A 106 56.19 20.14 30.09
N THR A 107 56.91 19.96 28.98
CA THR A 107 58.38 19.97 28.95
C THR A 107 58.97 21.37 29.13
N GLY A 108 58.26 22.40 28.65
CA GLY A 108 58.57 23.83 28.77
C GLY A 108 58.06 24.51 30.03
N PRO A 109 57.79 23.76 31.11
CA PRO A 109 56.78 24.06 32.15
C PRO A 109 55.83 25.26 31.91
N VAL A 110 55.11 25.31 30.79
CA VAL A 110 54.06 26.31 30.54
C VAL A 110 52.69 25.66 30.59
N GLU A 111 51.68 26.45 30.90
CA GLU A 111 50.30 25.98 31.02
C GLU A 111 49.45 26.58 29.89
N LEU A 112 48.65 25.74 29.25
CA LEU A 112 47.72 26.14 28.19
C LEU A 112 46.27 26.05 28.70
N ALA A 113 45.47 27.06 28.36
CA ALA A 113 44.03 27.03 28.54
C ALA A 113 43.37 26.13 27.48
N ALA A 114 42.09 25.81 27.69
CA ALA A 114 41.29 24.96 26.78
C ALA A 114 41.19 25.55 25.36
N ASP A 115 41.29 26.88 25.21
CA ASP A 115 41.30 27.57 23.92
C ASP A 115 42.70 27.66 23.27
N GLY A 116 43.70 26.97 23.85
CA GLY A 116 45.06 26.94 23.35
C GLY A 116 45.91 28.17 23.66
N THR A 117 45.41 29.11 24.46
CA THR A 117 46.17 30.28 24.91
C THR A 117 47.02 29.97 26.15
N LEU A 118 48.07 30.77 26.39
CA LEU A 118 48.91 30.63 27.59
C LEU A 118 48.16 31.10 28.85
N VAL A 119 48.27 30.33 29.92
CA VAL A 119 47.79 30.73 31.25
C VAL A 119 48.89 31.56 31.94
N GLY A 120 48.59 32.84 32.19
CA GLY A 120 49.50 33.78 32.86
C GLY A 120 50.41 34.56 31.91
N PRO A 121 51.20 35.53 32.44
CA PRO A 121 52.11 36.32 31.63
C PRO A 121 53.25 35.45 31.06
N PRO A 122 53.76 35.76 29.86
CA PRO A 122 54.88 35.03 29.28
C PRO A 122 56.10 35.07 30.23
N PRO A 123 56.96 34.03 30.24
CA PRO A 123 58.13 34.02 31.10
C PRO A 123 58.98 35.27 30.85
N ALA A 124 59.19 36.09 31.87
CA ALA A 124 59.97 37.32 31.78
C ALA A 124 61.28 37.17 32.57
N ALA A 125 62.39 37.65 32.00
CA ALA A 125 63.63 37.78 32.75
C ALA A 125 63.45 38.87 33.82
N THR A 126 63.80 38.57 35.07
CA THR A 126 63.85 39.58 36.13
C THR A 126 64.92 40.63 35.81
N ALA A 127 64.80 41.84 36.38
CA ALA A 127 65.56 43.02 35.97
C ALA A 127 67.11 42.91 36.09
N VAL A 128 67.64 41.88 36.75
CA VAL A 128 69.08 41.52 36.76
C VAL A 128 69.23 39.99 36.84
N PRO A 129 69.22 39.26 35.70
CA PRO A 129 69.36 37.81 35.70
C PRO A 129 70.85 37.41 35.71
N GLU A 130 71.21 36.38 36.47
CA GLU A 130 72.48 35.66 36.28
C GLU A 130 72.47 35.01 34.87
N LEU A 131 73.64 34.84 34.24
CA LEU A 131 73.74 34.28 32.87
C LEU A 131 73.00 32.94 32.70
N ASP A 132 72.99 32.10 33.74
CA ASP A 132 72.28 30.81 33.75
C ASP A 132 70.74 30.96 33.79
N GLN A 133 70.22 32.08 34.31
CA GLN A 133 68.77 32.35 34.37
C GLN A 133 68.22 32.87 33.03
N VAL A 134 69.06 33.49 32.19
CA VAL A 134 68.66 33.99 30.86
C VAL A 134 68.32 32.84 29.91
N GLY A 135 69.16 31.80 29.87
CA GLY A 135 68.93 30.62 29.02
C GLY A 135 67.64 29.88 29.36
N VAL A 136 67.33 29.73 30.64
CA VAL A 136 66.10 29.07 31.11
C VAL A 136 64.85 29.87 30.72
N VAL A 137 64.89 31.20 30.76
CA VAL A 137 63.77 32.05 30.33
C VAL A 137 63.58 31.98 28.82
N GLU A 138 64.65 32.04 28.04
CA GLU A 138 64.58 31.91 26.57
C GLU A 138 64.02 30.55 26.14
N ASP A 139 64.45 29.46 26.78
CA ASP A 139 63.94 28.11 26.48
C ASP A 139 62.46 27.96 26.86
N ARG A 140 62.04 28.57 27.98
CA ARG A 140 60.63 28.61 28.39
C ARG A 140 59.77 29.42 27.42
N GLN A 141 60.27 30.55 26.92
CA GLN A 141 59.60 31.35 25.88
C GLN A 141 59.48 30.59 24.57
N ARG A 142 60.57 29.93 24.11
CA ARG A 142 60.53 29.09 22.90
C ARG A 142 59.52 27.97 23.02
N ALA A 143 59.45 27.31 24.18
CA ALA A 143 58.47 26.27 24.44
C ALA A 143 57.03 26.82 24.46
N ALA A 144 56.81 27.99 25.08
CA ALA A 144 55.52 28.69 25.06
C ALA A 144 55.05 28.99 23.64
N ASP A 145 55.93 29.56 22.81
CA ASP A 145 55.64 29.89 21.42
C ASP A 145 55.35 28.64 20.57
N LEU A 146 56.09 27.55 20.78
CA LEU A 146 55.87 26.27 20.12
C LEU A 146 54.53 25.64 20.55
N ALA A 147 54.25 25.63 21.85
CA ALA A 147 53.02 25.08 22.41
C ALA A 147 51.78 25.81 21.87
N VAL A 148 51.81 27.15 21.84
CA VAL A 148 50.70 27.97 21.29
C VAL A 148 50.52 27.77 19.78
N ARG A 149 51.62 27.60 19.02
CA ARG A 149 51.51 27.28 17.58
C ARG A 149 50.82 25.93 17.36
N TRP A 150 51.27 24.89 18.05
CA TRP A 150 50.65 23.56 17.96
C TRP A 150 49.20 23.56 18.42
N ALA A 151 48.86 24.31 19.49
CA ALA A 151 47.47 24.43 19.94
C ALA A 151 46.58 25.13 18.90
N ARG A 152 47.09 26.15 18.20
CA ARG A 152 46.37 26.79 17.10
C ARG A 152 46.16 25.84 15.93
N ASP A 153 47.18 25.08 15.56
CA ASP A 153 47.10 24.10 14.47
C ASP A 153 46.09 22.98 14.82
N ALA A 154 46.07 22.54 16.08
CA ALA A 154 45.08 21.58 16.59
C ALA A 154 43.64 22.09 16.46
N LEU A 155 43.37 23.34 16.89
CA LEU A 155 42.05 23.95 16.81
C LEU A 155 41.61 24.21 15.36
N ALA A 156 42.55 24.58 14.48
CA ALA A 156 42.29 24.74 13.05
C ALA A 156 41.89 23.41 12.39
N ALA A 157 42.66 22.34 12.65
CA ALA A 157 42.35 20.99 12.17
C ALA A 157 41.04 20.44 12.77
N ALA A 158 40.73 20.77 14.03
CA ALA A 158 39.44 20.45 14.63
C ALA A 158 38.26 21.16 13.93
N GLY A 159 38.47 22.41 13.50
CA GLY A 159 37.52 23.14 12.65
C GLY A 159 37.33 22.48 11.28
N ALA A 160 38.41 22.03 10.64
CA ALA A 160 38.35 21.29 9.39
C ALA A 160 37.62 19.94 9.54
N THR A 161 37.87 19.23 10.64
CA THR A 161 37.16 18.00 11.01
C THR A 161 35.65 18.22 11.08
N HIS A 162 35.21 19.33 11.68
CA HIS A 162 33.80 19.68 11.77
C HIS A 162 33.17 19.95 10.39
N LEU A 163 33.85 20.72 9.53
CA LEU A 163 33.36 21.00 8.17
C LEU A 163 33.24 19.72 7.34
N ALA A 164 34.22 18.81 7.44
CA ALA A 164 34.16 17.51 6.77
C ALA A 164 33.00 16.65 7.31
N ALA A 165 32.72 16.69 8.61
CA ALA A 165 31.58 15.96 9.21
C ALA A 165 30.22 16.49 8.72
N VAL A 166 30.09 17.81 8.48
CA VAL A 166 28.89 18.40 7.86
C VAL A 166 28.73 17.92 6.41
N ALA A 167 29.84 17.76 5.67
CA ALA A 167 29.80 17.23 4.31
C ALA A 167 29.33 15.75 4.27
N VAL A 168 29.73 14.93 5.25
CA VAL A 168 29.18 13.56 5.43
C VAL A 168 27.66 13.60 5.57
N GLY A 169 27.14 14.47 6.44
CA GLY A 169 25.69 14.62 6.63
C GLY A 169 24.96 15.10 5.37
N THR A 170 25.58 15.98 4.59
CA THR A 170 25.02 16.51 3.33
C THR A 170 24.92 15.41 2.27
N ALA A 171 25.93 14.55 2.14
CA ALA A 171 25.92 13.42 1.22
C ALA A 171 24.80 12.41 1.54
N LEU A 172 24.49 12.22 2.83
CA LEU A 172 23.43 11.30 3.26
C LEU A 172 22.02 11.94 3.22
N ALA A 173 21.92 13.26 3.27
CA ALA A 173 20.64 13.99 3.20
C ALA A 173 19.90 13.77 1.87
N GLU A 174 20.63 13.56 0.77
CA GLU A 174 20.07 13.30 -0.56
C GLU A 174 19.25 11.98 -0.62
N VAL A 175 19.48 11.07 0.34
CA VAL A 175 18.76 9.78 0.45
C VAL A 175 17.90 9.70 1.71
N GLY A 176 17.47 10.85 2.23
CA GLY A 176 16.48 10.93 3.33
C GLY A 176 17.08 10.83 4.74
N VAL A 177 18.40 10.80 4.89
CA VAL A 177 19.04 10.86 6.22
C VAL A 177 19.14 12.32 6.66
N LEU A 178 18.08 12.82 7.29
CA LEU A 178 17.94 14.25 7.63
C LEU A 178 18.29 14.60 9.10
N ALA A 179 18.64 13.61 9.92
CA ALA A 179 18.94 13.80 11.35
C ALA A 179 20.41 13.53 11.71
N ALA A 180 20.99 14.40 12.56
CA ALA A 180 22.35 14.30 13.10
C ALA A 180 22.53 13.25 14.22
N VAL A 181 21.51 12.42 14.47
CA VAL A 181 21.58 11.32 15.44
C VAL A 181 21.50 10.01 14.66
N ALA A 182 22.63 9.30 14.58
CA ALA A 182 22.67 7.99 13.98
C ALA A 182 21.82 7.02 14.81
N PRO A 183 20.82 6.35 14.21
CA PRO A 183 20.09 5.31 14.90
C PRO A 183 21.04 4.18 15.29
N ALA A 184 20.95 3.69 16.53
CA ALA A 184 21.85 2.67 17.05
C ALA A 184 21.60 1.27 16.44
N ASP A 185 20.43 1.08 15.81
CA ASP A 185 19.99 -0.18 15.22
C ASP A 185 18.99 0.06 14.07
N LEU A 186 18.61 -1.04 13.40
CA LEU A 186 17.63 -1.03 12.31
C LEU A 186 16.25 -0.52 12.76
N ALA A 187 15.85 -0.79 14.01
CA ALA A 187 14.58 -0.31 14.55
C ALA A 187 14.56 1.23 14.68
N GLY A 188 15.67 1.82 15.14
CA GLY A 188 15.86 3.26 15.18
C GLY A 188 15.92 3.88 13.77
N LEU A 189 16.47 3.17 12.79
CA LEU A 189 16.49 3.62 11.40
C LEU A 189 15.08 3.64 10.79
N VAL A 190 14.31 2.56 10.99
CA VAL A 190 12.90 2.48 10.57
C VAL A 190 12.08 3.59 11.23
N GLY A 191 12.21 3.79 12.55
CA GLY A 191 11.52 4.88 13.24
C GLY A 191 11.96 6.29 12.80
N ALA A 192 13.20 6.46 12.34
CA ALA A 192 13.69 7.73 11.79
C ALA A 192 13.17 7.99 10.36
N VAL A 193 13.04 6.94 9.54
CA VAL A 193 12.38 7.01 8.22
C VAL A 193 10.88 7.30 8.39
N ASP A 194 10.21 6.65 9.34
CA ASP A 194 8.81 6.91 9.70
C ASP A 194 8.57 8.34 10.22
N SER A 195 9.61 8.99 10.77
CA SER A 195 9.53 10.37 11.24
C SER A 195 9.60 11.44 10.14
N HIS A 196 9.84 11.04 8.88
CA HIS A 196 9.73 11.88 7.69
C HIS A 196 8.75 11.26 6.69
N PRO A 197 7.45 11.18 7.03
CA PRO A 197 6.46 10.56 6.18
C PRO A 197 6.41 11.30 4.84
N VAL A 198 6.41 10.54 3.73
CA VAL A 198 5.93 11.07 2.45
C VAL A 198 4.53 11.59 2.71
N ALA A 199 4.31 12.88 2.47
CA ALA A 199 3.02 13.49 2.72
C ALA A 199 1.98 12.75 1.86
N ALA A 200 1.02 12.09 2.52
CA ALA A 200 -0.02 11.36 1.84
C ALA A 200 -0.76 12.32 0.90
N PRO A 201 -0.83 12.02 -0.41
CA PRO A 201 -1.61 12.83 -1.34
C PRO A 201 -3.06 12.91 -0.90
N ARG A 202 -3.71 14.03 -1.20
CA ARG A 202 -5.12 14.21 -0.86
C ARG A 202 -5.99 13.24 -1.67
N VAL A 203 -6.78 12.42 -0.97
CA VAL A 203 -7.76 11.51 -1.58
C VAL A 203 -8.88 12.33 -2.24
N PRO A 204 -9.29 12.01 -3.49
CA PRO A 204 -10.44 12.63 -4.12
C PRO A 204 -11.73 12.27 -3.36
N PRO A 205 -12.76 13.13 -3.40
CA PRO A 205 -14.05 12.78 -2.81
C PRO A 205 -14.64 11.54 -3.51
N PRO A 206 -15.36 10.67 -2.79
CA PRO A 206 -16.06 9.54 -3.41
C PRO A 206 -17.16 10.06 -4.35
N GLY A 207 -17.37 9.35 -5.46
CA GLY A 207 -18.49 9.63 -6.37
C GLY A 207 -18.18 9.46 -7.86
N ASP A 208 -16.95 9.70 -8.29
CA ASP A 208 -16.50 9.50 -9.68
C ASP A 208 -15.37 8.45 -9.72
N PRO A 209 -15.68 7.20 -10.10
CA PRO A 209 -14.68 6.14 -10.16
C PRO A 209 -13.59 6.40 -11.20
N THR A 210 -13.89 7.07 -12.30
CA THR A 210 -12.91 7.38 -13.35
C THR A 210 -11.87 8.36 -12.82
N ALA A 211 -12.31 9.42 -12.11
CA ALA A 211 -11.40 10.36 -11.47
C ALA A 211 -10.55 9.69 -10.38
N ALA A 212 -11.14 8.81 -9.57
CA ALA A 212 -10.42 8.07 -8.54
C ALA A 212 -9.36 7.13 -9.13
N GLY A 213 -9.69 6.36 -10.18
CA GLY A 213 -8.74 5.48 -10.87
C GLY A 213 -7.60 6.22 -11.55
N ALA A 214 -7.90 7.36 -12.20
CA ALA A 214 -6.88 8.22 -12.80
C ALA A 214 -5.95 8.84 -11.73
N TRP A 215 -6.51 9.27 -10.60
CA TRP A 215 -5.74 9.74 -9.45
C TRP A 215 -4.81 8.64 -8.91
N TRP A 216 -5.33 7.45 -8.66
CA TRP A 216 -4.57 6.32 -8.12
C TRP A 216 -3.40 5.91 -9.04
N THR A 217 -3.66 5.86 -10.35
CA THR A 217 -2.66 5.51 -11.37
C THR A 217 -1.57 6.58 -11.49
N GLY A 218 -1.88 7.84 -11.14
CA GLY A 218 -0.92 8.94 -11.10
C GLY A 218 0.03 8.92 -9.90
N LEU A 219 -0.25 8.10 -8.87
CA LEU A 219 0.58 7.99 -7.67
C LEU A 219 1.75 7.03 -7.87
N THR A 220 2.88 7.34 -7.24
CA THR A 220 3.97 6.38 -7.04
C THR A 220 3.57 5.28 -6.04
N LEU A 221 4.25 4.13 -6.06
CA LEU A 221 3.98 3.05 -5.09
C LEU A 221 4.12 3.50 -3.63
N VAL A 222 5.08 4.40 -3.35
CA VAL A 222 5.28 4.96 -2.00
C VAL A 222 4.10 5.85 -1.60
N GLU A 223 3.59 6.66 -2.52
CA GLU A 223 2.39 7.49 -2.28
C GLU A 223 1.12 6.66 -2.11
N GLN A 224 0.97 5.57 -2.88
CA GLN A 224 -0.14 4.61 -2.74
C GLN A 224 -0.12 3.96 -1.36
N GLN A 225 1.04 3.48 -0.90
CA GLN A 225 1.19 2.93 0.45
C GLN A 225 0.94 3.99 1.53
N ALA A 226 1.46 5.21 1.35
CA ALA A 226 1.28 6.30 2.31
C ALA A 226 -0.20 6.67 2.47
N VAL A 227 -0.98 6.71 1.39
CA VAL A 227 -2.40 7.08 1.46
C VAL A 227 -3.27 5.96 2.04
N VAL A 228 -3.00 4.70 1.71
CA VAL A 228 -3.68 3.53 2.32
C VAL A 228 -3.44 3.49 3.83
N ALA A 229 -2.21 3.74 4.28
CA ALA A 229 -1.88 3.75 5.70
C ALA A 229 -2.47 4.95 6.44
N ALA A 230 -2.44 6.14 5.82
CA ALA A 230 -2.89 7.38 6.43
C ALA A 230 -4.43 7.46 6.56
N ASP A 231 -5.15 7.03 5.52
CA ASP A 231 -6.62 7.13 5.46
C ASP A 231 -7.27 5.88 4.83
N PRO A 232 -7.26 4.74 5.54
CA PRO A 232 -7.84 3.51 5.03
C PRO A 232 -9.37 3.58 4.86
N GLU A 233 -10.07 4.46 5.58
CA GLU A 233 -11.52 4.66 5.41
C GLU A 233 -11.83 5.31 4.06
N ALA A 234 -11.05 6.34 3.68
CA ALA A 234 -11.21 6.99 2.40
C ALA A 234 -10.83 6.08 1.21
N ILE A 235 -9.88 5.16 1.36
CA ILE A 235 -9.47 4.23 0.29
C ILE A 235 -10.35 2.99 0.21
N GLY A 236 -10.73 2.42 1.35
CA GLY A 236 -11.43 1.14 1.42
C GLY A 236 -12.71 1.09 0.58
N GLY A 237 -13.47 2.18 0.56
CA GLY A 237 -14.70 2.34 -0.22
C GLY A 237 -14.56 3.11 -1.55
N LEU A 238 -13.34 3.43 -2.00
CA LEU A 238 -13.14 4.29 -3.16
C LEU A 238 -13.22 3.52 -4.47
N ASP A 239 -14.42 3.48 -5.05
CA ASP A 239 -14.66 2.92 -6.38
C ASP A 239 -13.70 3.51 -7.42
N GLY A 240 -13.11 2.65 -8.27
CA GLY A 240 -12.08 3.01 -9.25
C GLY A 240 -10.65 2.73 -8.80
N VAL A 241 -10.40 2.55 -7.50
CA VAL A 241 -9.12 2.06 -6.97
C VAL A 241 -9.05 0.52 -7.06
N PRO A 242 -7.87 -0.07 -7.39
CA PRO A 242 -7.69 -1.52 -7.43
C PRO A 242 -8.16 -2.24 -6.15
N ALA A 243 -8.75 -3.41 -6.34
CA ALA A 243 -9.29 -4.25 -5.26
C ALA A 243 -8.23 -4.61 -4.23
N ALA A 244 -6.98 -4.85 -4.64
CA ALA A 244 -5.88 -5.13 -3.72
C ALA A 244 -5.60 -3.98 -2.73
N ALA A 245 -5.64 -2.73 -3.20
CA ALA A 245 -5.43 -1.57 -2.33
C ALA A 245 -6.62 -1.32 -1.40
N ARG A 246 -7.84 -1.56 -1.90
CA ARG A 246 -9.06 -1.52 -1.08
C ARG A 246 -9.07 -2.63 -0.03
N ASP A 247 -8.60 -3.82 -0.37
CA ASP A 247 -8.43 -4.96 0.55
C ASP A 247 -7.46 -4.62 1.68
N GLU A 248 -6.28 -4.08 1.36
CA GLU A 248 -5.31 -3.65 2.37
C GLU A 248 -5.92 -2.61 3.33
N ALA A 249 -6.57 -1.59 2.79
CA ALA A 249 -7.24 -0.54 3.56
C ALA A 249 -8.36 -1.12 4.45
N ASN A 250 -9.26 -1.93 3.89
CA ASN A 250 -10.38 -2.51 4.63
C ASN A 250 -9.93 -3.55 5.66
N ARG A 251 -8.83 -4.28 5.44
CA ARG A 251 -8.24 -5.17 6.46
C ARG A 251 -7.66 -4.39 7.63
N ALA A 252 -7.09 -3.20 7.39
CA ALA A 252 -6.67 -2.31 8.47
C ALA A 252 -7.88 -1.83 9.30
N LEU A 253 -9.01 -1.51 8.66
CA LEU A 253 -10.26 -1.17 9.36
C LEU A 253 -10.84 -2.37 10.12
N LEU A 254 -10.83 -3.56 9.52
CA LEU A 254 -11.26 -4.80 10.14
C LEU A 254 -10.46 -5.09 11.41
N ALA A 255 -9.13 -4.95 11.36
CA ALA A 255 -8.26 -5.15 12.52
C ALA A 255 -8.60 -4.15 13.66
N ARG A 256 -8.94 -2.90 13.33
CA ARG A 256 -9.39 -1.89 14.30
C ARG A 256 -10.74 -2.29 14.91
N ALA A 257 -11.69 -2.75 14.11
CA ALA A 257 -13.01 -3.19 14.57
C ALA A 257 -12.94 -4.44 15.47
N LEU A 258 -12.05 -5.39 15.16
CA LEU A 258 -11.83 -6.59 15.99
C LEU A 258 -11.14 -6.29 17.32
N ALA A 259 -10.35 -5.21 17.40
CA ALA A 259 -9.67 -4.80 18.62
C ALA A 259 -10.61 -4.24 19.70
N ASP A 260 -11.81 -3.79 19.31
CA ASP A 260 -12.86 -3.33 20.22
C ASP A 260 -14.13 -4.21 20.09
N PRO A 261 -14.22 -5.31 20.86
CA PRO A 261 -15.39 -6.19 20.84
C PRO A 261 -16.70 -5.53 21.31
N GLN A 262 -16.65 -4.31 21.84
CA GLN A 262 -17.84 -3.58 22.29
C GLN A 262 -18.30 -2.52 21.27
N ALA A 263 -17.53 -2.28 20.21
CA ALA A 263 -17.91 -1.36 19.16
C ALA A 263 -19.16 -1.85 18.40
N ASP A 264 -19.98 -0.90 17.97
CA ASP A 264 -21.04 -1.15 17.00
C ASP A 264 -20.42 -1.75 15.73
N GLY A 265 -21.02 -2.81 15.19
CA GLY A 265 -20.48 -3.53 14.03
C GLY A 265 -19.44 -4.61 14.33
N SER A 266 -19.12 -4.88 15.61
CA SER A 266 -18.20 -5.97 15.99
C SER A 266 -18.65 -7.36 15.50
N GLY A 267 -19.96 -7.60 15.43
CA GLY A 267 -20.52 -8.83 14.84
C GLY A 267 -20.18 -8.98 13.35
N THR A 268 -20.28 -7.89 12.59
CA THR A 268 -19.91 -7.85 11.17
C THR A 268 -18.41 -8.05 10.99
N ALA A 269 -17.58 -7.43 11.84
CA ALA A 269 -16.13 -7.67 11.85
C ALA A 269 -15.79 -9.15 12.07
N VAL A 270 -16.42 -9.82 13.04
CA VAL A 270 -16.22 -11.25 13.30
C VAL A 270 -16.67 -12.08 12.10
N ALA A 271 -17.85 -11.81 11.54
CA ALA A 271 -18.37 -12.54 10.38
C ALA A 271 -17.41 -12.47 9.18
N VAL A 272 -16.86 -11.28 8.90
CA VAL A 272 -15.87 -11.07 7.83
C VAL A 272 -14.56 -11.80 8.14
N GLN A 273 -14.04 -11.70 9.36
CA GLN A 273 -12.80 -12.40 9.76
C GLN A 273 -12.94 -13.92 9.64
N ASP A 274 -14.10 -14.48 10.01
CA ASP A 274 -14.39 -15.90 9.86
C ASP A 274 -14.44 -16.35 8.40
N GLN A 275 -14.96 -15.51 7.50
CA GLN A 275 -14.92 -15.80 6.05
C GLN A 275 -13.50 -15.80 5.52
N LEU A 276 -12.73 -14.74 5.81
CA LEU A 276 -11.36 -14.58 5.36
C LEU A 276 -10.48 -15.74 5.83
N THR A 277 -10.67 -16.18 7.08
CA THR A 277 -9.94 -17.32 7.65
C THR A 277 -10.28 -18.63 6.93
N ARG A 278 -11.55 -18.87 6.63
CA ARG A 278 -11.99 -20.08 5.91
C ARG A 278 -11.50 -20.11 4.47
N LEU A 279 -11.67 -19.01 3.73
CA LEU A 279 -11.18 -18.90 2.35
C LEU A 279 -9.67 -19.14 2.28
N ALA A 280 -8.91 -18.56 3.21
CA ALA A 280 -7.47 -18.79 3.30
C ALA A 280 -7.13 -20.25 3.64
N ALA A 281 -7.88 -20.90 4.53
CA ALA A 281 -7.69 -22.32 4.87
C ALA A 281 -7.95 -23.25 3.67
N ASP A 282 -8.86 -22.85 2.79
CA ASP A 282 -9.17 -23.55 1.53
C ASP A 282 -8.21 -23.17 0.39
N GLY A 283 -7.19 -22.33 0.65
CA GLY A 283 -6.21 -21.89 -0.33
C GLY A 283 -6.74 -20.88 -1.35
N ARG A 284 -7.86 -20.22 -1.05
CA ARG A 284 -8.49 -19.22 -1.93
C ARG A 284 -8.03 -17.81 -1.59
N THR A 285 -7.78 -17.03 -2.64
CA THR A 285 -7.61 -15.58 -2.54
C THR A 285 -8.94 -14.93 -2.17
N ALA A 286 -8.90 -13.94 -1.29
CA ALA A 286 -10.06 -13.13 -0.91
C ALA A 286 -9.68 -11.66 -0.86
N GLN A 287 -10.56 -10.78 -1.35
CA GLN A 287 -10.35 -9.33 -1.38
C GLN A 287 -11.55 -8.61 -0.75
N LEU A 288 -11.36 -7.94 0.38
CA LEU A 288 -12.37 -7.15 1.07
C LEU A 288 -12.42 -5.74 0.46
N VAL A 289 -13.35 -5.48 -0.45
CA VAL A 289 -13.40 -4.22 -1.21
C VAL A 289 -14.42 -3.21 -0.68
N LEU A 290 -15.23 -3.59 0.29
CA LEU A 290 -16.02 -2.66 1.12
C LEU A 290 -16.12 -3.22 2.52
N PHE A 291 -15.88 -2.38 3.53
CA PHE A 291 -16.07 -2.72 4.93
C PHE A 291 -16.53 -1.49 5.72
N ASP A 292 -17.83 -1.39 5.95
CA ASP A 292 -18.43 -0.42 6.85
C ASP A 292 -19.23 -1.18 7.92
N PRO A 293 -18.61 -1.54 9.05
CA PRO A 293 -19.26 -2.31 10.08
C PRO A 293 -20.34 -1.50 10.84
N GLY A 294 -20.28 -0.16 10.81
CA GLY A 294 -21.28 0.69 11.46
C GLY A 294 -22.63 0.67 10.73
N GLU A 295 -22.57 0.53 9.40
CA GLU A 295 -23.73 0.39 8.52
C GLU A 295 -23.95 -1.06 8.04
N ASP A 296 -23.30 -2.06 8.64
CA ASP A 296 -23.37 -3.47 8.23
C ASP A 296 -23.18 -3.71 6.72
N LEU A 297 -22.30 -2.94 6.07
CA LEU A 297 -22.01 -3.06 4.64
C LEU A 297 -20.68 -3.79 4.42
N VAL A 298 -20.73 -4.79 3.55
CA VAL A 298 -19.56 -5.62 3.20
C VAL A 298 -19.57 -5.92 1.71
N ALA A 299 -18.42 -5.86 1.06
CA ALA A 299 -18.23 -6.47 -0.25
C ALA A 299 -16.97 -7.33 -0.23
N LEU A 300 -17.14 -8.64 -0.40
CA LEU A 300 -16.08 -9.63 -0.28
C LEU A 300 -15.90 -10.38 -1.59
N GLY A 301 -14.74 -10.21 -2.19
CA GLY A 301 -14.27 -10.95 -3.36
C GLY A 301 -13.75 -12.33 -2.99
N VAL A 302 -14.07 -13.33 -3.81
CA VAL A 302 -13.44 -14.65 -3.88
C VAL A 302 -12.67 -14.71 -5.20
N GLY A 303 -11.36 -14.96 -5.13
CA GLY A 303 -10.44 -14.76 -6.26
C GLY A 303 -9.83 -13.35 -6.30
N ASP A 304 -9.09 -13.06 -7.37
CA ASP A 304 -8.46 -11.76 -7.63
C ASP A 304 -9.32 -10.94 -8.61
N LEU A 305 -10.03 -9.95 -8.08
CA LEU A 305 -10.90 -9.04 -8.83
C LEU A 305 -10.13 -8.10 -9.76
N ASP A 306 -8.83 -7.89 -9.57
CA ASP A 306 -8.03 -7.01 -10.43
C ASP A 306 -7.57 -7.76 -11.70
N THR A 307 -7.35 -9.07 -11.61
CA THR A 307 -6.71 -9.86 -12.69
C THR A 307 -7.59 -10.95 -13.31
N ALA A 308 -8.71 -11.35 -12.68
CA ALA A 308 -9.60 -12.38 -13.23
C ALA A 308 -10.15 -11.98 -14.61
N GLY A 309 -10.20 -12.92 -15.55
CA GLY A 309 -10.76 -12.71 -16.89
C GLY A 309 -12.28 -12.56 -16.91
N ALA A 310 -12.97 -13.02 -15.86
CA ALA A 310 -14.39 -12.79 -15.63
C ALA A 310 -14.70 -12.54 -14.14
N VAL A 311 -15.66 -11.66 -13.85
CA VAL A 311 -16.16 -11.38 -12.49
C VAL A 311 -17.67 -11.53 -12.43
N GLY A 312 -18.16 -12.35 -11.49
CA GLY A 312 -19.58 -12.41 -11.12
C GLY A 312 -19.88 -11.55 -9.88
N VAL A 313 -20.74 -10.54 -9.99
CA VAL A 313 -21.15 -9.68 -8.87
C VAL A 313 -22.50 -10.14 -8.32
N LEU A 314 -22.53 -10.72 -7.12
CA LEU A 314 -23.71 -11.32 -6.52
C LEU A 314 -24.41 -10.30 -5.61
N VAL A 315 -25.65 -9.95 -5.96
CA VAL A 315 -26.48 -8.98 -5.22
C VAL A 315 -27.62 -9.70 -4.49
N PRO A 316 -27.67 -9.64 -3.15
CA PRO A 316 -28.65 -10.36 -2.35
C PRO A 316 -30.04 -9.73 -2.36
N GLY A 317 -30.99 -10.52 -1.87
CA GLY A 317 -32.37 -10.13 -1.64
C GLY A 317 -32.62 -9.42 -0.30
N MET A 318 -33.89 -9.45 0.11
CA MET A 318 -34.35 -8.89 1.38
C MET A 318 -33.88 -9.70 2.59
N MET A 319 -33.77 -9.05 3.76
CA MET A 319 -33.37 -9.67 5.03
C MET A 319 -32.01 -10.37 5.01
N THR A 320 -31.12 -9.95 4.11
CA THR A 320 -29.74 -10.43 4.08
C THR A 320 -28.83 -9.44 4.79
N ALA A 321 -27.95 -9.93 5.65
CA ALA A 321 -26.96 -9.14 6.38
C ALA A 321 -25.62 -9.89 6.53
N PRO A 322 -24.49 -9.19 6.76
CA PRO A 322 -23.20 -9.85 6.95
C PRO A 322 -23.22 -10.87 8.08
N VAL A 323 -23.83 -10.50 9.22
CA VAL A 323 -24.04 -11.41 10.34
C VAL A 323 -25.15 -12.41 9.99
N GLY A 324 -24.78 -13.67 9.84
CA GLY A 324 -25.70 -14.77 9.55
C GLY A 324 -25.64 -15.26 8.11
N ASP A 325 -25.55 -14.36 7.13
CA ASP A 325 -25.69 -14.73 5.71
C ASP A 325 -24.39 -14.70 4.91
N LEU A 326 -23.37 -13.94 5.34
CA LEU A 326 -22.11 -13.80 4.57
C LEU A 326 -21.45 -15.17 4.32
N GLY A 327 -21.59 -16.10 5.26
CA GLY A 327 -21.11 -17.48 5.14
C GLY A 327 -21.73 -18.26 3.98
N ALA A 328 -23.06 -18.21 3.87
CA ALA A 328 -23.79 -18.87 2.79
C ALA A 328 -23.50 -18.19 1.44
N MET A 329 -23.54 -16.86 1.39
CA MET A 329 -23.27 -16.13 0.15
C MET A 329 -21.85 -16.34 -0.38
N THR A 330 -20.85 -16.40 0.50
CA THR A 330 -19.47 -16.72 0.10
C THR A 330 -19.37 -18.17 -0.42
N THR A 331 -20.18 -19.09 0.11
CA THR A 331 -20.26 -20.47 -0.39
C THR A 331 -20.88 -20.51 -1.78
N ASP A 332 -21.96 -19.77 -2.02
CA ASP A 332 -22.57 -19.62 -3.34
C ASP A 332 -21.58 -19.00 -4.34
N ALA A 333 -20.85 -17.96 -3.92
CA ALA A 333 -19.83 -17.29 -4.72
C ALA A 333 -18.67 -18.22 -5.10
N VAL A 334 -18.25 -19.11 -4.19
CA VAL A 334 -17.27 -20.18 -4.46
C VAL A 334 -17.81 -21.19 -5.46
N HIS A 335 -19.06 -21.64 -5.32
CA HIS A 335 -19.64 -22.57 -6.30
C HIS A 335 -19.75 -21.95 -7.70
N VAL A 336 -20.16 -20.68 -7.80
CA VAL A 336 -20.19 -19.97 -9.08
C VAL A 336 -18.79 -19.88 -9.68
N GLN A 337 -17.77 -19.53 -8.89
CA GLN A 337 -16.37 -19.50 -9.34
C GLN A 337 -15.93 -20.88 -9.87
N ASP A 338 -16.06 -21.94 -9.08
CA ASP A 338 -15.58 -23.27 -9.42
C ASP A 338 -16.25 -23.83 -10.69
N LEU A 339 -17.57 -23.63 -10.81
CA LEU A 339 -18.32 -24.10 -11.98
C LEU A 339 -18.03 -23.27 -13.23
N ALA A 340 -17.74 -21.97 -13.08
CA ALA A 340 -17.38 -21.10 -14.20
C ALA A 340 -16.00 -21.46 -14.75
N GLU A 341 -15.03 -21.71 -13.87
CA GLU A 341 -13.69 -22.19 -14.25
C GLU A 341 -13.75 -23.60 -14.87
N ALA A 342 -14.65 -24.46 -14.39
CA ALA A 342 -14.91 -25.77 -15.01
C ALA A 342 -15.55 -25.66 -16.40
N ALA A 343 -16.45 -24.68 -16.61
CA ALA A 343 -17.09 -24.43 -17.89
C ALA A 343 -16.14 -23.78 -18.91
N ALA A 344 -15.14 -23.02 -18.46
CA ALA A 344 -14.13 -22.39 -19.30
C ALA A 344 -12.70 -22.67 -18.79
N PRO A 345 -12.15 -23.88 -19.06
CA PRO A 345 -10.81 -24.23 -18.58
C PRO A 345 -9.74 -23.23 -19.03
N GLY A 346 -9.02 -22.65 -18.07
CA GLY A 346 -7.97 -21.65 -18.30
C GLY A 346 -8.43 -20.20 -18.16
N LEU A 347 -9.72 -19.94 -17.97
CA LEU A 347 -10.25 -18.64 -17.54
C LEU A 347 -10.12 -18.52 -16.03
N ALA A 348 -9.41 -17.49 -15.56
CA ALA A 348 -9.45 -17.12 -14.15
C ALA A 348 -10.76 -16.39 -13.85
N VAL A 349 -11.53 -16.87 -12.87
CA VAL A 349 -12.82 -16.27 -12.49
C VAL A 349 -12.73 -15.76 -11.06
N ALA A 350 -13.30 -14.59 -10.79
CA ALA A 350 -13.55 -14.11 -9.44
C ALA A 350 -15.03 -13.82 -9.23
N THR A 351 -15.48 -13.83 -7.99
CA THR A 351 -16.85 -13.47 -7.62
C THR A 351 -16.84 -12.44 -6.52
N LEU A 352 -17.77 -11.49 -6.54
CA LEU A 352 -17.92 -10.43 -5.55
C LEU A 352 -19.27 -10.60 -4.86
N VAL A 353 -19.27 -10.99 -3.58
CA VAL A 353 -20.47 -10.93 -2.75
C VAL A 353 -20.68 -9.46 -2.38
N TRP A 354 -21.69 -8.81 -2.95
CA TRP A 354 -21.95 -7.39 -2.75
C TRP A 354 -23.11 -7.17 -1.78
N MET A 355 -22.80 -6.97 -0.49
CA MET A 355 -23.73 -6.50 0.54
C MET A 355 -23.51 -4.99 0.77
N GLY A 356 -23.54 -4.21 -0.32
CA GLY A 356 -23.28 -2.77 -0.32
C GLY A 356 -24.50 -1.90 0.02
N TYR A 357 -25.58 -2.50 0.53
CA TYR A 357 -26.79 -1.76 0.92
C TYR A 357 -27.53 -2.42 2.08
N GLN A 358 -28.25 -1.59 2.84
CA GLN A 358 -29.20 -2.03 3.86
C GLN A 358 -30.41 -2.70 3.19
N THR A 359 -30.54 -4.02 3.35
CA THR A 359 -31.63 -4.78 2.75
C THR A 359 -32.96 -4.50 3.46
N PRO A 360 -34.11 -4.52 2.75
CA PRO A 360 -35.40 -4.29 3.39
C PRO A 360 -35.79 -5.49 4.27
N GLY A 361 -36.52 -5.21 5.37
CA GLY A 361 -37.25 -6.22 6.13
C GLY A 361 -38.63 -6.49 5.54
N VAL A 362 -39.38 -7.44 6.12
CA VAL A 362 -40.73 -7.84 5.64
C VAL A 362 -41.69 -6.65 5.48
N GLY A 363 -41.63 -5.67 6.39
CA GLY A 363 -42.51 -4.50 6.35
C GLY A 363 -42.08 -3.43 5.33
N SER A 364 -40.77 -3.21 5.16
CA SER A 364 -40.23 -2.21 4.24
C SER A 364 -40.05 -2.73 2.82
N PHE A 365 -40.09 -4.06 2.62
CA PHE A 365 -39.98 -4.72 1.32
C PHE A 365 -40.91 -4.15 0.26
N PHE A 366 -42.11 -3.68 0.66
CA PHE A 366 -43.12 -3.15 -0.25
C PHE A 366 -42.83 -1.73 -0.77
N LEU A 367 -41.77 -1.10 -0.27
CA LEU A 367 -41.32 0.22 -0.69
C LEU A 367 -40.00 0.11 -1.47
N PRO A 368 -39.83 0.86 -2.57
CA PRO A 368 -38.59 0.86 -3.35
C PRO A 368 -37.50 1.73 -2.73
N VAL A 369 -37.59 2.09 -1.44
CA VAL A 369 -36.69 3.07 -0.80
C VAL A 369 -35.25 2.53 -0.77
N ASN A 370 -35.08 1.29 -0.33
CA ASN A 370 -33.78 0.63 -0.28
C ASN A 370 -33.20 0.46 -1.70
N ALA A 371 -34.02 0.01 -2.66
CA ALA A 371 -33.57 -0.15 -4.05
C ALA A 371 -33.16 1.18 -4.71
N ARG A 372 -33.91 2.28 -4.50
CA ARG A 372 -33.56 3.61 -5.03
C ARG A 372 -32.28 4.18 -4.44
N ALA A 373 -32.00 3.89 -3.17
CA ALA A 373 -30.76 4.30 -2.53
C ALA A 373 -29.58 3.44 -3.01
N ALA A 374 -29.80 2.13 -3.17
CA ALA A 374 -28.76 1.17 -3.52
C ALA A 374 -28.40 1.16 -5.01
N GLY A 375 -29.34 1.45 -5.91
CA GLY A 375 -29.14 1.41 -7.37
C GLY A 375 -27.93 2.23 -7.82
N PRO A 376 -27.85 3.54 -7.53
CA PRO A 376 -26.69 4.37 -7.87
C PRO A 376 -25.38 3.95 -7.18
N VAL A 377 -25.45 3.24 -6.05
CA VAL A 377 -24.26 2.71 -5.36
C VAL A 377 -23.75 1.46 -6.07
N LEU A 378 -24.64 0.58 -6.50
CA LEU A 378 -24.31 -0.61 -7.28
C LEU A 378 -23.74 -0.23 -8.65
N ASP A 379 -24.38 0.71 -9.34
CA ASP A 379 -23.94 1.26 -10.62
C ASP A 379 -22.50 1.80 -10.53
N ARG A 380 -22.24 2.68 -9.56
CA ARG A 380 -20.89 3.19 -9.28
C ARG A 380 -19.89 2.10 -8.89
N THR A 381 -20.32 1.05 -8.19
CA THR A 381 -19.45 -0.10 -7.86
C THR A 381 -19.02 -0.83 -9.13
N LEU A 382 -19.94 -1.04 -10.08
CA LEU A 382 -19.65 -1.67 -11.37
C LEU A 382 -18.71 -0.79 -12.22
N ASP A 383 -18.97 0.51 -12.28
CA ASP A 383 -18.06 1.47 -12.92
C ASP A 383 -16.65 1.43 -12.32
N GLY A 384 -16.56 1.40 -10.98
CA GLY A 384 -15.29 1.33 -10.29
C GLY A 384 -14.52 0.05 -10.55
N LEU A 385 -15.23 -1.09 -10.62
CA LEU A 385 -14.66 -2.37 -11.00
C LEU A 385 -14.13 -2.32 -12.45
N ALA A 386 -14.91 -1.76 -13.37
CA ALA A 386 -14.51 -1.60 -14.76
C ALA A 386 -13.27 -0.70 -14.91
N VAL A 387 -13.23 0.44 -14.21
CA VAL A 387 -12.07 1.37 -14.22
C VAL A 387 -10.82 0.69 -13.69
N ALA A 388 -10.90 0.02 -12.53
CA ALA A 388 -9.76 -0.67 -11.92
C ALA A 388 -9.17 -1.76 -12.86
N ARG A 389 -10.03 -2.43 -13.63
CA ARG A 389 -9.65 -3.51 -14.56
C ARG A 389 -9.26 -3.01 -15.96
N SER A 390 -9.48 -1.73 -16.28
CA SER A 390 -9.17 -1.16 -17.59
C SER A 390 -7.67 -0.88 -17.80
N GLY A 391 -6.92 -0.63 -16.73
CA GLY A 391 -5.49 -0.27 -16.80
C GLY A 391 -4.56 -1.34 -17.42
N PRO A 392 -4.64 -2.62 -16.99
CA PRO A 392 -3.81 -3.69 -17.54
C PRO A 392 -4.22 -4.14 -18.95
N ALA A 393 -5.51 -4.08 -19.29
CA ALA A 393 -6.06 -4.58 -20.55
C ALA A 393 -5.75 -3.66 -21.76
N ALA A 394 -5.70 -2.34 -21.54
CA ALA A 394 -5.44 -1.35 -22.59
C ALA A 394 -4.01 -1.41 -23.17
N ALA A 395 -3.03 -1.89 -22.41
CA ALA A 395 -1.63 -1.97 -22.85
C ALA A 395 -1.33 -3.19 -23.74
N GLY A 396 -2.19 -4.21 -23.73
CA GLY A 396 -1.95 -5.49 -24.40
C GLY A 396 -2.94 -5.84 -25.53
N GLY A 397 -4.00 -5.04 -25.73
CA GLY A 397 -5.05 -5.36 -26.72
C GLY A 397 -5.87 -6.61 -26.40
N ALA A 398 -5.80 -7.10 -25.15
CA ALA A 398 -6.67 -8.17 -24.67
C ALA A 398 -8.10 -7.63 -24.52
N PRO A 399 -9.14 -8.47 -24.78
CA PRO A 399 -10.51 -8.10 -24.48
C PRO A 399 -10.65 -7.64 -23.04
N LEU A 400 -11.51 -6.66 -22.79
CA LEU A 400 -11.81 -6.26 -21.42
C LEU A 400 -12.34 -7.48 -20.64
N PRO A 401 -11.94 -7.64 -19.38
CA PRO A 401 -12.43 -8.73 -18.56
C PRO A 401 -13.95 -8.66 -18.38
N ARG A 402 -14.66 -9.78 -18.55
CA ARG A 402 -16.13 -9.85 -18.46
C ARG A 402 -16.62 -9.52 -17.06
N THR A 403 -17.73 -8.80 -16.94
CA THR A 403 -18.46 -8.54 -15.71
C THR A 403 -19.91 -9.01 -15.86
N THR A 404 -20.36 -9.87 -14.94
CA THR A 404 -21.73 -10.38 -14.91
C THR A 404 -22.40 -10.01 -13.58
N LEU A 405 -23.48 -9.26 -13.64
CA LEU A 405 -24.30 -8.94 -12.47
C LEU A 405 -25.30 -10.07 -12.22
N VAL A 406 -25.24 -10.70 -11.05
CA VAL A 406 -26.14 -11.79 -10.65
C VAL A 406 -27.00 -11.32 -9.48
N ALA A 407 -28.25 -10.98 -9.76
CA ALA A 407 -29.16 -10.39 -8.78
C ALA A 407 -30.26 -11.37 -8.37
N HIS A 408 -30.51 -11.50 -7.06
CA HIS A 408 -31.52 -12.39 -6.50
C HIS A 408 -32.63 -11.63 -5.76
N SER A 409 -33.89 -12.02 -5.96
CA SER A 409 -35.04 -11.51 -5.20
C SER A 409 -35.10 -9.97 -5.21
N TYR A 410 -35.14 -9.30 -4.06
CA TYR A 410 -35.12 -7.83 -3.98
C TYR A 410 -33.88 -7.19 -4.62
N GLY A 411 -32.75 -7.89 -4.69
CA GLY A 411 -31.56 -7.45 -5.42
C GLY A 411 -31.82 -7.20 -6.90
N THR A 412 -32.83 -7.85 -7.50
CA THR A 412 -33.24 -7.57 -8.89
C THR A 412 -33.91 -6.21 -9.05
N VAL A 413 -34.53 -5.69 -7.99
CA VAL A 413 -35.07 -4.33 -7.94
C VAL A 413 -33.93 -3.32 -7.83
N VAL A 414 -32.88 -3.66 -7.08
CA VAL A 414 -31.65 -2.85 -6.98
C VAL A 414 -30.94 -2.79 -8.33
N ALA A 415 -30.77 -3.93 -9.02
CA ALA A 415 -30.19 -3.99 -10.36
C ALA A 415 -30.96 -3.13 -11.38
N GLY A 416 -32.30 -3.18 -11.32
CA GLY A 416 -33.12 -2.34 -12.18
C GLY A 416 -33.12 -0.85 -11.83
N GLU A 417 -32.85 -0.46 -10.58
CA GLU A 417 -32.59 0.95 -10.24
C GLU A 417 -31.14 1.37 -10.57
N ALA A 418 -30.18 0.43 -10.60
CA ALA A 418 -28.82 0.68 -11.06
C ALA A 418 -28.80 1.02 -12.56
N ALA A 419 -29.45 0.23 -13.40
CA ALA A 419 -29.62 0.53 -14.83
C ALA A 419 -30.50 1.77 -15.14
N ARG A 420 -30.99 2.46 -14.10
CA ARG A 420 -31.73 3.73 -14.22
C ARG A 420 -30.95 4.91 -13.67
N ALA A 421 -29.75 4.66 -13.13
CA ALA A 421 -28.82 5.69 -12.74
C ALA A 421 -28.29 6.44 -13.98
N GLU A 422 -27.49 7.47 -13.76
CA GLU A 422 -26.92 8.25 -14.85
C GLU A 422 -25.66 7.55 -15.39
N GLY A 423 -25.74 6.97 -16.58
CA GLY A 423 -24.65 6.21 -17.17
C GLY A 423 -25.19 5.06 -18.01
N GLU A 424 -24.29 4.22 -18.53
CA GLU A 424 -24.63 2.88 -19.00
C GLU A 424 -24.16 1.90 -17.93
N LEU A 425 -24.99 0.93 -17.56
CA LEU A 425 -24.61 -0.09 -16.59
C LEU A 425 -23.34 -0.84 -17.03
N ALA A 426 -22.26 -0.76 -16.24
CA ALA A 426 -20.98 -1.41 -16.54
C ALA A 426 -21.00 -2.94 -16.29
N ALA A 427 -21.85 -3.66 -17.01
CA ALA A 427 -21.94 -5.12 -17.00
C ALA A 427 -22.23 -5.67 -18.41
N ASP A 428 -21.45 -6.69 -18.83
CA ASP A 428 -21.67 -7.36 -20.12
C ASP A 428 -22.92 -8.25 -20.08
N ALA A 429 -23.21 -8.83 -18.91
CA ALA A 429 -24.36 -9.70 -18.72
C ALA A 429 -25.07 -9.46 -17.39
N VAL A 430 -26.39 -9.63 -17.37
CA VAL A 430 -27.22 -9.58 -16.17
C VAL A 430 -28.00 -10.88 -16.02
N VAL A 431 -27.88 -11.51 -14.87
CA VAL A 431 -28.61 -12.71 -14.47
C VAL A 431 -29.60 -12.35 -13.36
N VAL A 432 -30.88 -12.62 -13.62
CA VAL A 432 -32.00 -12.23 -12.76
C VAL A 432 -32.67 -13.47 -12.17
N LEU A 433 -32.64 -13.62 -10.85
CA LEU A 433 -33.12 -14.81 -10.16
C LEU A 433 -34.31 -14.48 -9.25
N GLY A 434 -35.45 -15.13 -9.45
CA GLY A 434 -36.59 -15.04 -8.52
C GLY A 434 -37.16 -13.63 -8.35
N SER A 435 -37.16 -12.80 -9.40
CA SER A 435 -37.46 -11.37 -9.30
C SER A 435 -38.91 -11.05 -8.96
N PRO A 436 -39.20 -10.16 -7.98
CA PRO A 436 -40.51 -9.55 -7.79
C PRO A 436 -40.85 -8.44 -8.81
N GLY A 437 -40.04 -8.27 -9.86
CA GLY A 437 -40.09 -7.17 -10.81
C GLY A 437 -38.87 -6.26 -10.68
N MET A 438 -38.56 -5.51 -11.74
CA MET A 438 -37.27 -4.80 -11.86
C MET A 438 -37.39 -3.31 -12.11
N ARG A 439 -38.59 -2.73 -12.16
CA ARG A 439 -38.81 -1.28 -12.37
C ARG A 439 -38.25 -0.74 -13.70
N VAL A 440 -37.94 -1.64 -14.63
CA VAL A 440 -37.67 -1.40 -16.06
C VAL A 440 -38.82 -1.98 -16.89
N ALA A 441 -38.97 -1.53 -18.14
CA ALA A 441 -40.07 -1.97 -19.01
C ALA A 441 -39.86 -3.40 -19.55
N ASP A 442 -38.63 -3.70 -19.93
CA ASP A 442 -38.16 -4.96 -20.49
C ASP A 442 -36.63 -5.09 -20.25
N ALA A 443 -36.05 -6.21 -20.68
CA ALA A 443 -34.65 -6.56 -20.48
C ALA A 443 -33.68 -5.54 -21.09
N SER A 444 -34.06 -4.83 -22.16
CA SER A 444 -33.18 -3.80 -22.75
C SER A 444 -32.97 -2.60 -21.82
N GLY A 445 -33.88 -2.38 -20.87
CA GLY A 445 -33.72 -1.37 -19.82
C GLY A 445 -32.69 -1.74 -18.74
N LEU A 446 -32.04 -2.90 -18.82
CA LEU A 446 -30.90 -3.27 -17.96
C LEU A 446 -29.56 -2.92 -18.58
N GLU A 447 -29.54 -2.42 -19.81
CA GLU A 447 -28.35 -1.87 -20.49
C GLU A 447 -27.17 -2.85 -20.68
N ALA A 448 -27.40 -4.15 -20.47
CA ALA A 448 -26.43 -5.20 -20.74
C ALA A 448 -26.72 -5.91 -22.06
N ASP A 449 -25.67 -6.36 -22.75
CA ASP A 449 -25.77 -7.10 -24.01
C ASP A 449 -26.50 -8.43 -23.85
N GLU A 450 -26.30 -9.09 -22.70
CA GLU A 450 -26.92 -10.37 -22.39
C GLU A 450 -27.76 -10.29 -21.11
N VAL A 451 -29.05 -10.62 -21.21
CA VAL A 451 -29.94 -10.68 -20.03
C VAL A 451 -30.55 -12.06 -19.92
N TYR A 452 -30.28 -12.72 -18.79
CA TYR A 452 -30.78 -14.05 -18.47
C TYR A 452 -31.70 -14.02 -17.26
N GLY A 453 -32.69 -14.91 -17.22
CA GLY A 453 -33.68 -14.94 -16.14
C GLY A 453 -34.06 -16.34 -15.69
N ALA A 454 -34.04 -16.58 -14.38
CA ALA A 454 -34.60 -17.78 -13.76
C ALA A 454 -35.83 -17.41 -12.91
N TRP A 455 -36.94 -18.10 -13.15
CA TRP A 455 -38.15 -18.00 -12.36
C TRP A 455 -38.87 -19.35 -12.34
N ASN A 456 -39.72 -19.58 -11.34
CA ASN A 456 -40.41 -20.84 -11.18
C ASN A 456 -41.83 -20.63 -10.62
N ILE A 457 -42.77 -21.53 -10.93
CA ILE A 457 -44.12 -21.46 -10.38
C ILE A 457 -44.15 -21.68 -8.86
N GLU A 458 -43.24 -22.51 -8.34
CA GLU A 458 -43.05 -22.76 -6.89
C GLU A 458 -42.31 -21.60 -6.19
N ASP A 459 -41.86 -20.60 -6.95
CA ASP A 459 -41.36 -19.33 -6.44
C ASP A 459 -42.41 -18.22 -6.64
N PRO A 460 -43.29 -17.97 -5.65
CA PRO A 460 -44.34 -16.96 -5.75
C PRO A 460 -43.84 -15.53 -5.86
N VAL A 461 -42.60 -15.28 -5.44
CA VAL A 461 -41.99 -13.95 -5.57
C VAL A 461 -41.70 -13.68 -7.05
N SER A 462 -41.17 -14.68 -7.76
CA SER A 462 -40.71 -14.56 -9.14
C SER A 462 -41.77 -14.19 -10.19
N TRP A 463 -43.04 -14.48 -9.90
CA TRP A 463 -44.19 -14.14 -10.76
C TRP A 463 -45.13 -13.10 -10.16
N SER A 464 -44.75 -12.49 -9.02
CA SER A 464 -45.58 -11.47 -8.37
C SER A 464 -45.74 -10.19 -9.18
N GLY A 465 -44.70 -9.78 -9.93
CA GLY A 465 -44.68 -8.55 -10.72
C GLY A 465 -44.88 -7.26 -9.89
N TYR A 466 -44.67 -7.33 -8.58
CA TYR A 466 -44.94 -6.23 -7.65
C TYR A 466 -44.19 -4.93 -8.02
N TYR A 467 -42.97 -5.07 -8.52
CA TYR A 467 -42.12 -3.97 -8.97
C TYR A 467 -42.15 -3.74 -10.49
N GLY A 468 -43.18 -4.28 -11.17
CA GLY A 468 -43.31 -4.23 -12.61
C GLY A 468 -42.81 -5.50 -13.31
N PRO A 469 -42.55 -5.44 -14.62
CA PRO A 469 -42.07 -6.57 -15.40
C PRO A 469 -40.78 -7.19 -14.86
N GLY A 470 -40.63 -8.49 -15.10
CA GLY A 470 -39.45 -9.30 -14.80
C GLY A 470 -39.47 -10.61 -15.62
N PRO A 471 -38.54 -11.56 -15.41
CA PRO A 471 -38.38 -12.75 -16.25
C PRO A 471 -39.62 -13.63 -16.46
N SER A 472 -40.56 -13.63 -15.50
CA SER A 472 -41.85 -14.35 -15.61
C SER A 472 -42.86 -13.67 -16.54
N THR A 473 -42.61 -12.41 -16.92
CA THR A 473 -43.48 -11.65 -17.80
C THR A 473 -43.16 -11.97 -19.27
N PRO A 474 -44.13 -12.42 -20.10
CA PRO A 474 -43.86 -12.93 -21.46
C PRO A 474 -43.13 -11.98 -22.41
N PHE A 475 -43.27 -10.66 -22.21
CA PHE A 475 -42.65 -9.64 -23.05
C PHE A 475 -41.38 -9.04 -22.45
N PHE A 476 -40.89 -9.54 -21.31
CA PHE A 476 -39.70 -8.98 -20.67
C PHE A 476 -38.43 -9.19 -21.50
N GLY A 477 -38.30 -10.31 -22.23
CA GLY A 477 -37.21 -10.49 -23.19
C GLY A 477 -35.88 -11.00 -22.63
N ALA A 478 -35.83 -11.46 -21.38
CA ALA A 478 -34.66 -12.18 -20.86
C ALA A 478 -34.61 -13.63 -21.39
N VAL A 479 -33.40 -14.13 -21.65
CA VAL A 479 -33.15 -15.52 -22.03
C VAL A 479 -33.39 -16.44 -20.82
N PRO A 480 -34.26 -17.45 -20.91
CA PRO A 480 -34.60 -18.28 -19.76
C PRO A 480 -33.43 -19.20 -19.35
N LEU A 481 -33.16 -19.25 -18.04
CA LEU A 481 -32.29 -20.24 -17.42
C LEU A 481 -33.10 -21.47 -16.97
N PRO A 482 -32.50 -22.67 -16.99
CA PRO A 482 -33.19 -23.88 -16.57
C PRO A 482 -33.49 -23.85 -15.07
N THR A 483 -34.70 -24.28 -14.71
CA THR A 483 -35.12 -24.49 -13.33
C THR A 483 -35.84 -25.83 -13.20
N ASP A 484 -35.64 -26.54 -12.09
CA ASP A 484 -36.42 -27.75 -11.80
C ASP A 484 -37.85 -27.39 -11.36
N PRO A 485 -38.85 -28.26 -11.59
CA PRO A 485 -40.24 -27.97 -11.24
C PRO A 485 -40.50 -27.68 -9.76
N ASP A 486 -39.66 -28.16 -8.85
CA ASP A 486 -39.77 -27.99 -7.39
C ASP A 486 -38.80 -26.93 -6.83
N GLN A 487 -38.11 -26.20 -7.70
CA GLN A 487 -37.11 -25.22 -7.28
C GLN A 487 -37.78 -23.96 -6.70
N GLY A 488 -37.62 -23.78 -5.38
CA GLY A 488 -38.18 -22.64 -4.65
C GLY A 488 -37.32 -21.39 -4.68
N HIS A 489 -37.82 -20.33 -4.04
CA HIS A 489 -37.23 -18.99 -4.10
C HIS A 489 -35.76 -18.89 -3.68
N THR A 490 -35.30 -19.72 -2.75
CA THR A 490 -33.92 -19.70 -2.24
C THR A 490 -33.02 -20.76 -2.88
N SER A 491 -33.54 -21.53 -3.84
CA SER A 491 -32.85 -22.72 -4.39
C SER A 491 -32.12 -22.44 -5.71
N TYR A 492 -31.96 -21.19 -6.14
CA TYR A 492 -31.29 -20.86 -7.41
C TYR A 492 -29.77 -21.10 -7.38
N TYR A 493 -29.15 -21.03 -6.20
CA TYR A 493 -27.72 -21.33 -5.99
C TYR A 493 -27.48 -22.77 -5.46
N ASP A 494 -28.52 -23.61 -5.41
CA ASP A 494 -28.38 -24.99 -4.97
C ASP A 494 -27.53 -25.79 -5.98
N PRO A 495 -26.40 -26.40 -5.56
CA PRO A 495 -25.48 -27.10 -6.46
C PRO A 495 -26.08 -28.38 -7.07
N GLU A 496 -27.19 -28.90 -6.54
CA GLU A 496 -27.90 -30.04 -7.13
C GLU A 496 -28.87 -29.63 -8.26
N ARG A 497 -29.03 -28.32 -8.50
CA ARG A 497 -30.01 -27.76 -9.44
C ARG A 497 -29.37 -27.23 -10.72
N PRO A 498 -30.06 -27.30 -11.87
CA PRO A 498 -29.49 -26.92 -13.16
C PRO A 498 -29.22 -25.41 -13.27
N THR A 499 -29.88 -24.58 -12.47
CA THR A 499 -29.74 -23.12 -12.55
C THR A 499 -28.33 -22.68 -12.17
N LEU A 500 -27.71 -23.26 -11.14
CA LEU A 500 -26.38 -22.82 -10.69
C LEU A 500 -25.31 -23.00 -11.78
N GLN A 501 -25.31 -24.17 -12.45
CA GLN A 501 -24.44 -24.42 -13.59
C GLN A 501 -24.68 -23.38 -14.70
N ALA A 502 -25.94 -23.07 -15.00
CA ALA A 502 -26.27 -22.07 -16.01
C ALA A 502 -25.82 -20.65 -15.63
N ILE A 503 -25.92 -20.25 -14.36
CA ILE A 503 -25.38 -18.99 -13.85
C ILE A 503 -23.87 -18.93 -14.09
N ALA A 504 -23.16 -20.00 -13.74
CA ALA A 504 -21.71 -20.08 -13.88
C ALA A 504 -21.25 -20.02 -15.35
N GLU A 505 -21.99 -20.64 -16.28
CA GLU A 505 -21.74 -20.53 -17.72
C GLU A 505 -21.93 -19.10 -18.26
N VAL A 506 -22.90 -18.35 -17.73
CA VAL A 506 -23.08 -16.93 -18.10
C VAL A 506 -21.91 -16.09 -17.57
N VAL A 507 -21.49 -16.31 -16.34
CA VAL A 507 -20.31 -15.64 -15.74
C VAL A 507 -19.05 -15.94 -16.56
N ALA A 508 -18.88 -17.20 -16.99
CA ALA A 508 -17.76 -17.60 -17.85
C ALA A 508 -17.87 -17.12 -19.31
N GLY A 509 -19.04 -16.63 -19.74
CA GLY A 509 -19.30 -16.26 -21.13
C GLY A 509 -19.36 -17.45 -22.10
N THR A 510 -19.66 -18.65 -21.60
CA THR A 510 -19.76 -19.89 -22.40
C THR A 510 -21.19 -20.28 -22.73
N ARG A 511 -22.17 -19.59 -22.15
CA ARG A 511 -23.58 -19.81 -22.43
C ARG A 511 -24.00 -19.10 -23.71
N GLU A 512 -24.43 -19.85 -24.71
CA GLU A 512 -25.03 -19.30 -25.92
C GLU A 512 -26.51 -18.94 -25.67
N PRO A 513 -26.99 -17.76 -26.09
CA PRO A 513 -28.42 -17.46 -26.10
C PRO A 513 -29.13 -18.36 -27.11
N SER A 514 -30.11 -19.14 -26.65
CA SER A 514 -30.79 -20.18 -27.44
C SER A 514 -31.88 -19.69 -28.38
#